data_AF-A0A7Y8HAH7-F1
#
_entry.id   AF-A0A7Y8HAH7-F1
#
_cell.length_a   1.000
_cell.length_b   1.000
_cell.length_c   1.000
_cell.angle_alpha   90.00
_cell.angle_beta   90.00
_cell.angle_gamma   90.00
#
_symmetry.space_group_name_H-M   'P 1'
#
loop_
_entity.id
_entity.type
_entity.pdbx_description
1 polymer ?
#
loop_
_entity_poly.entity_id
_entity_poly.type
_entity_poly.pdbx_seq_one_letter_code
_entity_poly.pdbx_strand_id
1 'polypeptide(L)'
;MNALVNSQEEALRRLTSQYKNLTGKECPVHFSKYTGQERGQEKENIQKNPPHILLTNYVMLELMLVRPEEHNFVDRTTADLQFLVVDELHTYRGRQGADVGLLIRRLRERSGNQNLQCIGTSATMVAGKATSKRERQVAVAEFAIKIFGVTVEPDSVIEETLKKAASTPAIPSAEGLRNALNSPLPQTAEEMTRNPVTAWIELTFGIEEE
;
A
#
# COMPACT_ATOMS: atom_id res chain seq x y z
N MET A 1 -5.62 12.17 -5.22
CA MET A 1 -4.58 11.53 -4.39
C MET A 1 -4.86 11.61 -2.88
N ASN A 2 -5.74 12.50 -2.38
CA ASN A 2 -6.05 12.55 -0.94
C ASN A 2 -7.01 11.46 -0.44
N ALA A 3 -7.77 10.81 -1.34
CA ALA A 3 -8.66 9.71 -0.99
C ALA A 3 -7.90 8.51 -0.40
N LEU A 4 -6.75 8.16 -0.98
CA LEU A 4 -5.89 7.08 -0.49
C LEU A 4 -5.34 7.41 0.91
N VAL A 5 -4.86 8.64 1.09
CA VAL A 5 -4.38 9.14 2.39
C VAL A 5 -5.45 9.01 3.47
N ASN A 6 -6.70 9.38 3.16
CA ASN A 6 -7.82 9.24 4.10
C ASN A 6 -8.13 7.76 4.42
N SER A 7 -8.06 6.87 3.44
CA SER A 7 -8.27 5.43 3.66
C SER A 7 -7.18 4.83 4.55
N GLN A 8 -5.91 5.21 4.34
CA GLN A 8 -4.80 4.79 5.19
C GLN A 8 -4.94 5.34 6.62
N GLU A 9 -5.41 6.59 6.77
CA GLU A 9 -5.71 7.17 8.07
C GLU A 9 -6.79 6.37 8.81
N GLU A 10 -7.87 5.99 8.13
CA GLU A 10 -8.94 5.16 8.71
C GLU A 10 -8.43 3.77 9.14
N ALA A 11 -7.57 3.14 8.32
CA ALA A 11 -6.95 1.88 8.66
C ALA A 11 -6.08 1.98 9.93
N LEU A 12 -5.26 3.04 10.06
CA LEU A 12 -4.46 3.30 11.26
C LEU A 12 -5.32 3.57 12.50
N ARG A 13 -6.44 4.29 12.35
CA ARG A 13 -7.43 4.50 13.42
C ARG A 13 -8.03 3.18 13.90
N ARG A 14 -8.38 2.28 12.97
CA ARG A 14 -8.88 0.94 13.30
C ARG A 14 -7.85 0.13 14.09
N LEU A 15 -6.59 0.12 13.64
CA LEU A 15 -5.49 -0.59 14.33
C LEU A 15 -5.26 -0.05 15.75
N THR A 16 -5.30 1.27 15.92
CA THR A 16 -5.16 1.93 17.23
C THR A 16 -6.30 1.56 18.18
N SER A 17 -7.54 1.56 17.69
CA SER A 17 -8.70 1.12 18.46
C SER A 17 -8.62 -0.36 18.85
N GLN A 18 -8.16 -1.22 17.93
CA GLN A 18 -7.93 -2.64 18.22
C GLN A 18 -6.85 -2.84 19.29
N TYR A 19 -5.73 -2.11 19.22
CA TYR A 19 -4.68 -2.15 20.23
C TYR A 19 -5.23 -1.80 21.62
N LYS A 20 -6.03 -0.74 21.71
CA LYS A 20 -6.66 -0.32 22.97
C LYS A 20 -7.62 -1.37 23.51
N ASN A 21 -8.44 -1.97 22.65
CA ASN A 21 -9.38 -3.02 23.05
C ASN A 21 -8.67 -4.28 23.56
N LEU A 22 -7.53 -4.64 22.98
CA LEU A 22 -6.76 -5.83 23.35
C LEU A 22 -5.91 -5.62 24.61
N THR A 23 -5.35 -4.42 24.80
CA THR A 23 -4.35 -4.16 25.86
C THR A 23 -4.87 -3.32 27.01
N GLY A 24 -6.02 -2.64 26.84
CA GLY A 24 -6.54 -1.65 27.78
C GLY A 24 -5.75 -0.33 27.84
N LYS A 25 -4.72 -0.16 26.99
CA LYS A 25 -3.83 1.02 26.97
C LYS A 25 -4.01 1.82 25.69
N GLU A 26 -3.78 3.12 25.75
CA GLU A 26 -3.67 3.94 24.54
C GLU A 26 -2.49 3.47 23.67
N CYS A 27 -2.66 3.52 22.35
CA CYS A 27 -1.60 3.18 21.42
C CYS A 27 -0.46 4.21 21.56
N PRO A 28 0.79 3.77 21.78
CA PRO A 28 1.91 4.70 21.92
C PRO A 28 2.32 5.32 20.58
N VAL A 29 1.86 4.77 19.46
CA VAL A 29 2.15 5.28 18.12
C VAL A 29 1.14 6.36 17.76
N HIS A 30 1.65 7.47 17.25
CA HIS A 30 0.86 8.63 16.83
C HIS A 30 1.06 8.84 15.35
N PHE A 31 -0.02 9.16 14.65
CA PHE A 31 0.00 9.43 13.22
C PHE A 31 -0.80 10.70 12.93
N SER A 32 -0.41 11.40 11.87
CA SER A 32 -1.17 12.55 11.39
C SER A 32 -1.10 12.66 9.89
N LYS A 33 -2.12 13.27 9.31
CA LYS A 33 -2.17 13.60 7.89
C LYS A 33 -1.59 15.00 7.69
N TYR A 34 -0.82 15.17 6.62
CA TYR A 34 -0.28 16.46 6.22
C TYR A 34 -0.31 16.56 4.70
N THR A 35 -1.43 17.04 4.18
CA THR A 35 -1.75 17.08 2.75
C THR A 35 -1.90 18.49 2.19
N GLY A 36 -1.68 19.50 3.03
CA GLY A 36 -1.88 20.92 2.68
C GLY A 36 -3.33 21.39 2.88
N GLN A 37 -4.21 20.51 3.37
CA GLN A 37 -5.59 20.83 3.72
C GLN A 37 -5.72 21.27 5.18
N GLU A 38 -4.76 20.90 6.02
CA GLU A 38 -4.66 21.21 7.43
C GLU A 38 -4.34 22.70 7.61
N ARG A 39 -5.03 23.37 8.55
CA ARG A 39 -4.96 24.83 8.72
C ARG A 39 -4.83 25.24 10.18
N GLY A 40 -4.32 26.47 10.38
CA GLY A 40 -4.23 27.11 11.69
C GLY A 40 -3.52 26.24 12.72
N GLN A 41 -4.17 26.08 13.88
CA GLN A 41 -3.59 25.40 15.03
C GLN A 41 -3.24 23.93 14.78
N GLU A 42 -4.02 23.21 13.97
CA GLU A 42 -3.75 21.80 13.66
C GLU A 42 -2.41 21.65 12.91
N LYS A 43 -2.23 22.45 11.86
CA LYS A 43 -0.99 22.47 11.07
C LYS A 43 0.22 22.79 11.95
N GLU A 44 0.11 23.83 12.79
CA GLU A 44 1.19 24.23 13.69
C GLU A 44 1.52 23.14 14.72
N ASN A 45 0.50 22.45 15.24
CA ASN A 45 0.70 21.38 16.22
C ASN A 45 1.49 20.22 15.61
N ILE A 46 1.19 19.82 14.37
CA ILE A 46 1.89 18.75 13.65
C ILE A 46 3.35 19.16 13.36
N GLN A 47 3.59 20.43 12.97
CA GLN A 47 4.95 20.93 12.71
C GLN A 47 5.82 21.01 13.98
N LYS A 48 5.22 21.42 15.11
CA LYS A 48 5.90 21.54 16.40
C LYS A 48 6.08 20.18 17.09
N ASN A 49 5.17 19.25 16.86
CA ASN A 49 5.19 17.90 17.43
C ASN A 49 4.96 16.87 16.30
N PRO A 50 6.00 16.57 15.49
CA PRO A 50 5.89 15.61 14.40
C PRO A 50 5.37 14.24 14.87
N PRO A 51 4.43 13.61 14.15
CA PRO A 51 3.93 12.29 14.50
C PRO A 51 4.98 11.20 14.18
N HIS A 52 4.81 10.02 14.76
CA HIS A 52 5.61 8.84 14.42
C HIS A 52 5.36 8.35 12.98
N ILE A 53 4.13 8.53 12.46
CA ILE A 53 3.76 8.23 11.08
C ILE A 53 3.11 9.47 10.46
N LEU A 54 3.73 9.99 9.40
CA LEU A 54 3.20 11.12 8.64
C LEU A 54 2.60 10.63 7.32
N LEU A 55 1.29 10.80 7.15
CA LEU A 55 0.62 10.49 5.89
C LEU A 55 0.60 11.75 5.01
N THR A 56 1.27 11.70 3.87
CA THR A 56 1.42 12.85 2.97
C THR A 56 1.36 12.44 1.50
N ASN A 57 1.46 13.41 0.60
CA ASN A 57 1.57 13.19 -0.83
C ASN A 57 2.91 13.76 -1.35
N TYR A 58 3.30 13.38 -2.56
CA TYR A 58 4.60 13.77 -3.12
C TYR A 58 4.75 15.31 -3.27
N VAL A 59 3.66 16.04 -3.50
CA VAL A 59 3.69 17.50 -3.61
C VAL A 59 4.05 18.12 -2.26
N MET A 60 3.42 17.64 -1.18
CA MET A 60 3.74 18.10 0.16
C MET A 60 5.14 17.68 0.59
N LEU A 61 5.60 16.47 0.23
CA LEU A 61 6.98 16.07 0.46
C LEU A 61 7.98 17.00 -0.23
N GLU A 62 7.70 17.44 -1.46
CA GLU A 62 8.53 18.43 -2.15
C GLU A 62 8.58 19.77 -1.40
N LEU A 63 7.44 20.22 -0.88
CA LEU A 63 7.38 21.43 -0.06
C LEU A 63 8.18 21.29 1.25
N MET A 64 8.12 20.11 1.90
CA MET A 64 8.84 19.85 3.15
C MET A 64 10.36 19.96 2.99
N LEU A 65 10.89 19.62 1.79
CA LEU A 65 12.32 19.71 1.51
C LEU A 65 12.82 21.14 1.31
N VAL A 66 11.94 22.09 1.02
CA VAL A 66 12.31 23.49 0.70
C VAL A 66 11.85 24.50 1.73
N ARG A 67 10.83 24.18 2.53
CA ARG A 67 10.24 25.09 3.52
C ARG A 67 10.86 24.93 4.91
N PRO A 68 11.42 25.99 5.50
CA PRO A 68 12.00 25.94 6.84
C PRO A 68 11.05 25.42 7.92
N GLU A 69 9.78 25.80 7.86
CA GLU A 69 8.74 25.39 8.82
C GLU A 69 8.41 23.88 8.78
N GLU A 70 8.84 23.17 7.73
CA GLU A 70 8.57 21.75 7.51
C GLU A 70 9.85 20.90 7.60
N HIS A 71 11.00 21.51 7.88
CA HIS A 71 12.28 20.80 8.04
C HIS A 71 12.23 19.71 9.12
N ASN A 72 11.42 19.89 10.17
CA ASN A 72 11.24 18.90 11.24
C ASN A 72 10.77 17.53 10.76
N PHE A 73 10.21 17.42 9.55
CA PHE A 73 9.78 16.15 8.98
C PHE A 73 10.87 15.40 8.21
N VAL A 74 11.93 16.10 7.76
CA VAL A 74 12.86 15.56 6.75
C VAL A 74 14.33 15.82 7.03
N ASP A 75 14.68 16.75 7.91
CA ASP A 75 16.06 17.17 8.14
C ASP A 75 16.78 16.23 9.12
N ARG A 76 18.01 15.81 8.79
CA ARG A 76 18.82 14.92 9.63
C ARG A 76 19.02 15.34 11.09
N THR A 77 18.88 16.63 11.40
CA THR A 77 19.07 17.16 12.75
C THR A 77 17.84 17.02 13.64
N THR A 78 16.67 16.82 13.03
CA THR A 78 15.37 16.85 13.72
C THR A 78 14.52 15.63 13.42
N ALA A 79 14.58 15.11 12.19
CA ALA A 79 13.87 13.93 11.76
C ALA A 79 14.71 12.66 11.94
N ASP A 80 14.14 11.66 12.61
CA ASP A 80 14.68 10.30 12.68
C ASP A 80 13.95 9.39 11.68
N LEU A 81 14.07 9.70 10.39
CA LEU A 81 13.31 9.01 9.35
C LEU A 81 13.88 7.60 9.10
N GLN A 82 13.17 6.57 9.57
CA GLN A 82 13.57 5.17 9.45
C GLN A 82 12.96 4.46 8.23
N PHE A 83 11.75 4.85 7.82
CA PHE A 83 10.99 4.20 6.75
C PHE A 83 10.43 5.22 5.76
N LEU A 84 10.40 4.83 4.49
CA LEU A 84 9.67 5.52 3.42
C LEU A 84 8.75 4.53 2.72
N VAL A 85 7.44 4.71 2.86
CA VAL A 85 6.43 3.90 2.17
C VAL A 85 5.86 4.68 1.00
N VAL A 86 5.92 4.11 -0.20
CA VAL A 86 5.35 4.69 -1.42
C VAL A 86 4.29 3.73 -1.95
N ASP A 87 3.04 4.16 -1.86
CA ASP A 87 1.91 3.39 -2.35
C ASP A 87 1.68 3.63 -3.85
N GLU A 88 1.11 2.65 -4.52
CA GLU A 88 0.76 2.68 -5.93
C GLU A 88 1.92 3.06 -6.87
N LEU A 89 3.06 2.39 -6.73
CA LEU A 89 4.26 2.64 -7.53
C LEU A 89 3.98 2.60 -9.05
N HIS A 90 3.00 1.82 -9.51
CA HIS A 90 2.61 1.79 -10.92
C HIS A 90 2.14 3.15 -11.47
N THR A 91 1.71 4.08 -10.62
CA THR A 91 1.28 5.42 -11.02
C THR A 91 2.45 6.33 -11.36
N TYR A 92 3.65 6.06 -10.83
CA TYR A 92 4.84 6.88 -11.01
C TYR A 92 5.66 6.43 -12.23
N ARG A 93 5.14 6.69 -13.44
CA ARG A 93 5.80 6.34 -14.72
C ARG A 93 6.15 7.58 -15.54
N GLY A 94 7.00 7.40 -16.55
CA GLY A 94 7.42 8.46 -17.46
C GLY A 94 8.08 9.64 -16.71
N ARG A 95 7.73 10.87 -17.11
CA ARG A 95 8.27 12.09 -16.49
C ARG A 95 7.96 12.17 -14.99
N GLN A 96 6.72 11.89 -14.60
CA GLN A 96 6.31 11.95 -13.20
C GLN A 96 7.10 10.96 -12.34
N GLY A 97 7.36 9.74 -12.85
CA GLY A 97 8.22 8.77 -12.18
C GLY A 97 9.65 9.27 -11.97
N ALA A 98 10.22 9.95 -12.97
CA ALA A 98 11.55 10.55 -12.85
C ALA A 98 11.58 11.66 -11.79
N ASP A 99 10.57 12.54 -11.77
CA ASP A 99 10.46 13.63 -10.79
C ASP A 99 10.35 13.08 -9.36
N VAL A 100 9.51 12.06 -9.14
CA VAL A 100 9.37 11.39 -7.84
C VAL A 100 10.65 10.64 -7.46
N GLY A 101 11.32 10.00 -8.41
CA GLY A 101 12.59 9.34 -8.14
C GLY A 101 13.67 10.32 -7.66
N LEU A 102 13.76 11.51 -8.25
CA LEU A 102 14.67 12.56 -7.79
C LEU A 102 14.25 13.13 -6.43
N LEU A 103 12.94 13.27 -6.20
CA LEU A 103 12.40 13.70 -4.91
C LEU A 103 12.82 12.75 -3.77
N ILE A 104 12.67 11.44 -3.96
CA ILE A 104 13.07 10.43 -2.97
C ILE A 104 14.57 10.48 -2.68
N ARG A 105 15.40 10.66 -3.71
CA ARG A 105 16.86 10.81 -3.53
C ARG A 105 17.20 12.05 -2.70
N ARG A 106 16.54 13.19 -2.97
CA ARG A 106 16.70 14.41 -2.17
C ARG A 106 16.28 14.20 -0.71
N LEU A 107 15.18 13.47 -0.47
CA LEU A 107 14.75 13.12 0.88
C LEU A 107 15.81 12.30 1.62
N ARG A 108 16.38 11.28 0.99
CA ARG A 108 17.43 10.44 1.59
C ARG A 108 18.67 11.25 1.97
N GLU A 109 19.11 12.13 1.07
CA GLU A 109 20.24 13.01 1.36
C GLU A 109 19.93 13.99 2.50
N ARG A 110 18.70 14.53 2.53
CA ARG A 110 18.29 15.50 3.54
C ARG A 110 18.12 14.87 4.93
N SER A 111 17.52 13.69 5.01
CA SER A 111 17.34 12.93 6.25
C SER A 111 18.66 12.39 6.80
N GLY A 112 19.69 12.27 5.97
CA GLY A 112 21.00 11.77 6.39
C GLY A 112 21.01 10.29 6.78
N ASN A 113 19.87 9.59 6.67
CA ASN A 113 19.78 8.16 6.96
C ASN A 113 20.11 7.35 5.70
N GLN A 114 21.35 6.86 5.63
CA GLN A 114 21.80 5.99 4.54
C GLN A 114 21.05 4.65 4.48
N ASN A 115 20.51 4.22 5.63
CA ASN A 115 19.78 2.97 5.81
C ASN A 115 18.25 3.17 5.77
N LEU A 116 17.76 4.28 5.21
CA LEU A 116 16.33 4.52 5.06
C LEU A 116 15.67 3.35 4.34
N GLN A 117 14.77 2.62 5.03
CA GLN A 117 14.09 1.47 4.46
C GLN A 117 12.96 1.94 3.55
N CYS A 118 13.15 1.74 2.24
CA CYS A 118 12.12 2.01 1.24
C CYS A 118 11.20 0.80 1.09
N ILE A 119 9.89 1.05 1.09
CA ILE A 119 8.84 0.04 0.89
C ILE A 119 7.92 0.57 -0.20
N GLY A 120 7.65 -0.26 -1.20
CA GLY A 120 6.79 0.08 -2.32
C GLY A 120 5.68 -0.95 -2.48
N THR A 121 4.45 -0.49 -2.73
CA THR A 121 3.31 -1.33 -3.08
C THR A 121 2.82 -0.99 -4.47
N SER A 122 2.29 -1.98 -5.18
CA SER A 122 1.70 -1.77 -6.49
C SER A 122 0.89 -2.97 -6.96
N ALA A 123 -0.26 -2.71 -7.58
CA ALA A 123 -1.08 -3.74 -8.19
C ALA A 123 -0.55 -4.26 -9.54
N THR A 124 -0.03 -3.39 -10.43
CA THR A 124 0.23 -3.76 -11.84
C THR A 124 1.53 -3.18 -12.39
N MET A 125 2.68 -3.62 -11.86
CA MET A 125 3.98 -3.10 -12.31
C MET A 125 4.44 -3.68 -13.66
N VAL A 126 4.19 -4.97 -13.90
CA VAL A 126 4.70 -5.67 -15.08
C VAL A 126 3.53 -5.97 -16.01
N ALA A 127 3.26 -5.05 -16.94
CA ALA A 127 2.38 -5.29 -18.08
C ALA A 127 3.24 -5.71 -19.28
N GLY A 128 3.60 -7.00 -19.35
CA GLY A 128 4.18 -7.62 -20.55
C GLY A 128 5.49 -8.42 -20.36
N LYS A 129 5.70 -9.36 -21.30
CA LYS A 129 6.87 -10.23 -21.61
C LYS A 129 7.50 -11.08 -20.50
N ALA A 130 7.30 -10.78 -19.23
CA ALA A 130 7.76 -11.66 -18.16
C ALA A 130 6.91 -12.93 -18.15
N THR A 131 7.50 -14.02 -18.61
CA THR A 131 6.87 -15.35 -18.71
C THR A 131 7.01 -16.15 -17.42
N SER A 132 7.97 -15.80 -16.58
CA SER A 132 8.19 -16.48 -15.29
C SER A 132 8.08 -15.53 -14.10
N LYS A 133 7.78 -16.10 -12.93
CA LYS A 133 7.83 -15.40 -11.63
C LYS A 133 9.14 -14.65 -11.44
N ARG A 134 10.27 -15.29 -11.75
CA ARG A 134 11.59 -14.67 -11.56
C ARG A 134 11.79 -13.44 -12.44
N GLU A 135 11.36 -13.50 -13.70
CA GLU A 135 11.43 -12.35 -14.61
C GLU A 135 10.56 -11.18 -14.10
N ARG A 136 9.37 -11.47 -13.55
CA ARG A 136 8.51 -10.44 -12.93
C ARG A 136 9.20 -9.79 -11.74
N GLN A 137 9.74 -10.59 -10.82
CA GLN A 137 10.46 -10.10 -9.65
C GLN A 137 11.66 -9.22 -10.04
N VAL A 138 12.45 -9.65 -11.05
CA VAL A 138 13.58 -8.86 -11.56
C VAL A 138 13.09 -7.53 -12.13
N ALA A 139 12.04 -7.52 -12.95
CA ALA A 139 11.50 -6.29 -13.53
C ALA A 139 10.96 -5.31 -12.46
N VAL A 140 10.28 -5.83 -11.43
CA VAL A 140 9.79 -5.02 -10.29
C VAL A 140 10.96 -4.43 -9.51
N ALA A 141 11.97 -5.25 -9.20
CA ALA A 141 13.17 -4.81 -8.51
C ALA A 141 13.92 -3.71 -9.27
N GLU A 142 14.11 -3.87 -10.59
CA GLU A 142 14.74 -2.84 -11.44
C GLU A 142 13.99 -1.52 -11.43
N PHE A 143 12.65 -1.57 -11.45
CA PHE A 143 11.84 -0.35 -11.33
C PHE A 143 12.00 0.28 -9.94
N ALA A 144 11.94 -0.51 -8.88
CA ALA A 144 12.10 -0.03 -7.51
C ALA A 144 13.47 0.61 -7.30
N ILE A 145 14.55 0.04 -7.85
CA ILE A 145 15.89 0.64 -7.86
C ILE A 145 15.88 2.02 -8.53
N LYS A 146 15.22 2.15 -9.68
CA LYS A 146 15.13 3.43 -10.40
C LYS A 146 14.36 4.49 -9.62
N ILE A 147 13.27 4.11 -8.95
CA ILE A 147 12.48 5.06 -8.14
C ILE A 147 13.20 5.40 -6.84
N PHE A 148 13.56 4.41 -6.02
CA PHE A 148 14.10 4.65 -4.68
C PHE A 148 15.57 5.05 -4.66
N GLY A 149 16.34 4.71 -5.70
CA GLY A 149 17.78 4.95 -5.74
C GLY A 149 18.55 4.12 -4.70
N VAL A 150 18.04 2.94 -4.36
CA VAL A 150 18.68 1.94 -3.49
C VAL A 150 18.67 0.59 -4.19
N THR A 151 19.55 -0.32 -3.79
CA THR A 151 19.52 -1.71 -4.25
C THR A 151 18.25 -2.38 -3.74
N VAL A 152 17.54 -3.08 -4.63
CA VAL A 152 16.40 -3.93 -4.29
C VAL A 152 16.66 -5.27 -4.94
N GLU A 153 16.80 -6.31 -4.12
CA GLU A 153 16.99 -7.66 -4.63
C GLU A 153 15.65 -8.22 -5.15
N PRO A 154 15.63 -9.03 -6.22
CA PRO A 154 14.39 -9.66 -6.69
C PRO A 154 13.71 -10.51 -5.60
N ASP A 155 14.47 -11.04 -4.64
CA ASP A 155 13.94 -11.81 -3.51
C ASP A 155 13.22 -10.93 -2.47
N SER A 156 13.44 -9.61 -2.50
CA SER A 156 12.68 -8.63 -1.71
C SER A 156 11.31 -8.32 -2.34
N VAL A 157 11.02 -8.82 -3.55
CA VAL A 157 9.72 -8.66 -4.20
C VAL A 157 8.77 -9.74 -3.69
N ILE A 158 7.83 -9.31 -2.86
CA ILE A 158 6.76 -10.13 -2.32
C ILE A 158 5.55 -10.02 -3.26
N GLU A 159 5.14 -11.15 -3.81
CA GLU A 159 3.92 -11.28 -4.63
C GLU A 159 2.86 -12.06 -3.83
N GLU A 160 1.60 -11.85 -4.19
CA GLU A 160 0.50 -12.69 -3.72
C GLU A 160 0.09 -13.70 -4.79
N THR A 161 -0.56 -14.78 -4.36
CA THR A 161 -1.17 -15.75 -5.26
C THR A 161 -2.59 -15.99 -4.78
N LEU A 162 -3.53 -15.92 -5.72
CA LEU A 162 -4.93 -16.19 -5.42
C LEU A 162 -5.09 -17.66 -5.04
N LYS A 163 -5.91 -17.91 -4.02
CA LYS A 163 -6.37 -19.25 -3.67
C LYS A 163 -7.85 -19.34 -3.97
N LYS A 164 -8.28 -20.45 -4.58
CA LYS A 164 -9.70 -20.74 -4.78
C LYS A 164 -10.42 -20.72 -3.42
N ALA A 165 -11.45 -19.90 -3.32
CA ALA A 165 -12.36 -19.87 -2.20
C ALA A 165 -13.40 -20.99 -2.31
N ALA A 166 -13.80 -21.37 -3.53
CA ALA A 166 -14.76 -22.45 -3.74
C ALA A 166 -14.14 -23.82 -3.42
N SER A 167 -14.92 -24.65 -2.72
CA SER A 167 -14.54 -26.05 -2.43
C SER A 167 -14.69 -26.97 -3.64
N THR A 168 -15.43 -26.53 -4.66
CA THR A 168 -15.76 -27.34 -5.85
C THR A 168 -14.72 -27.08 -6.95
N PRO A 169 -14.02 -28.11 -7.45
CA PRO A 169 -12.90 -27.91 -8.38
C PRO A 169 -13.32 -27.60 -9.82
N ALA A 170 -14.60 -27.80 -10.17
CA ALA A 170 -15.09 -27.69 -11.53
C ALA A 170 -16.29 -26.73 -11.63
N ILE A 171 -16.47 -26.17 -12.83
CA ILE A 171 -17.63 -25.33 -13.16
C ILE A 171 -18.90 -26.18 -12.97
N PRO A 172 -19.85 -25.74 -12.13
CA PRO A 172 -21.08 -26.49 -11.90
C PRO A 172 -21.95 -26.59 -13.16
N SER A 173 -22.80 -27.63 -13.22
CA SER A 173 -23.75 -27.78 -14.31
C SER A 173 -24.82 -26.69 -14.30
N ALA A 174 -25.45 -26.43 -15.45
CA ALA A 174 -26.54 -25.46 -15.57
C ALA A 174 -27.71 -25.79 -14.62
N GLU A 175 -27.99 -27.09 -14.40
CA GLU A 175 -29.00 -27.53 -13.44
C GLU A 175 -28.58 -27.25 -11.99
N GLY A 176 -27.33 -27.54 -11.63
CA GLY A 176 -26.77 -27.23 -10.30
C GLY A 176 -26.82 -25.75 -9.98
N LEU A 177 -26.56 -24.88 -10.97
CA LEU A 177 -26.67 -23.43 -10.81
C LEU A 177 -28.11 -22.96 -10.64
N ARG A 178 -29.05 -23.48 -11.44
CA ARG A 178 -30.48 -23.14 -11.28
C ARG A 178 -30.98 -23.55 -9.91
N ASN A 179 -30.60 -24.73 -9.42
CA ASN A 179 -30.99 -25.20 -8.10
C ASN A 179 -30.41 -24.31 -6.99
N ALA A 180 -29.14 -23.91 -7.12
CA ALA A 180 -28.51 -23.01 -6.15
C ALA A 180 -29.14 -21.60 -6.14
N LEU A 181 -29.51 -21.05 -7.29
CA LEU A 181 -30.20 -19.75 -7.40
C LEU A 181 -31.62 -19.77 -6.83
N ASN A 182 -32.29 -20.92 -6.87
CA ASN A 182 -33.63 -21.10 -6.30
C ASN A 182 -33.61 -21.52 -4.81
N SER A 183 -32.42 -21.75 -4.24
CA SER A 183 -32.25 -22.10 -2.83
C SER A 183 -31.97 -20.86 -1.99
N PRO A 184 -32.19 -20.90 -0.66
CA PRO A 184 -31.79 -19.81 0.23
C PRO A 184 -30.30 -19.47 0.10
N LEU A 185 -29.97 -18.18 0.19
CA LEU A 185 -28.60 -17.71 0.12
C LEU A 185 -27.79 -18.23 1.33
N PRO A 186 -26.51 -18.59 1.14
CA PRO A 186 -25.64 -19.02 2.22
C PRO A 186 -25.51 -17.91 3.25
N GLN A 187 -25.59 -18.26 4.54
CA GLN A 187 -25.54 -17.31 5.66
C GLN A 187 -24.18 -17.31 6.34
N THR A 188 -23.36 -18.34 6.10
CA THR A 188 -22.01 -18.47 6.66
C THR A 188 -20.94 -18.50 5.58
N ALA A 189 -19.70 -18.16 5.94
CA ALA A 189 -18.57 -18.24 5.03
C ALA A 189 -18.35 -19.67 4.51
N GLU A 190 -18.53 -20.68 5.36
CA GLU A 190 -18.39 -22.10 4.99
C GLU A 190 -19.49 -22.57 4.03
N GLU A 191 -20.73 -22.10 4.20
CA GLU A 191 -21.79 -22.36 3.22
C GLU A 191 -21.50 -21.66 1.89
N MET A 192 -20.93 -20.45 1.94
CA MET A 192 -20.61 -19.67 0.77
C MET A 192 -19.50 -20.34 -0.07
N THR A 193 -18.49 -20.95 0.54
CA THR A 193 -17.43 -21.68 -0.19
C THR A 193 -17.94 -22.97 -0.85
N ARG A 194 -19.02 -23.55 -0.34
CA ARG A 194 -19.67 -24.75 -0.90
C ARG A 194 -20.76 -24.43 -1.93
N ASN A 195 -21.17 -23.18 -2.05
CA ASN A 195 -22.27 -22.81 -2.94
C ASN A 195 -21.85 -22.92 -4.42
N PRO A 196 -22.64 -23.60 -5.28
CA PRO A 196 -22.34 -23.70 -6.71
C PRO A 196 -22.20 -22.34 -7.41
N VAL A 197 -22.94 -21.31 -7.00
CA VAL A 197 -22.81 -19.96 -7.56
C VAL A 197 -21.44 -19.37 -7.27
N THR A 198 -20.89 -19.58 -6.07
CA THR A 198 -19.53 -19.14 -5.72
C THR A 198 -18.49 -19.81 -6.62
N ALA A 199 -18.57 -21.14 -6.79
CA ALA A 199 -17.68 -21.87 -7.68
C ALA A 199 -17.79 -21.40 -9.13
N TRP A 200 -19.01 -21.13 -9.61
CA TRP A 200 -19.22 -20.64 -10.97
C TRP A 200 -18.66 -19.24 -11.18
N ILE A 201 -18.91 -18.29 -10.26
CA ILE A 201 -18.36 -16.93 -10.36
C ILE A 201 -16.84 -16.98 -10.39
N GLU A 202 -16.24 -17.72 -9.44
CA GLU A 202 -14.80 -17.82 -9.30
C GLU A 202 -14.13 -18.45 -10.52
N LEU A 203 -14.65 -19.58 -11.02
CA LEU A 203 -14.08 -20.31 -12.15
C LEU A 203 -14.43 -19.72 -13.53
N THR A 204 -15.43 -18.84 -13.62
CA THR A 204 -15.82 -18.19 -14.88
C THR A 204 -15.19 -16.81 -15.05
N PHE A 205 -15.02 -16.06 -13.96
CA PHE A 205 -14.56 -14.66 -14.02
C PHE A 205 -13.37 -14.34 -13.11
N GLY A 206 -13.12 -15.15 -12.08
CA GLY A 206 -12.22 -14.79 -10.99
C GLY A 206 -10.78 -15.24 -11.16
N ILE A 207 -10.55 -16.43 -11.73
CA ILE A 207 -9.23 -17.05 -11.75
C ILE A 207 -9.02 -17.85 -13.04
N GLU A 208 -7.89 -17.62 -13.71
CA GLU A 208 -7.36 -18.50 -14.75
C GLU A 208 -6.24 -19.35 -14.13
N GLU A 209 -6.17 -20.64 -14.48
CA GLU A 209 -5.05 -21.49 -14.07
C GLU A 209 -3.81 -21.14 -14.92
N GLU A 210 -2.76 -20.60 -14.28
CA GLU A 210 -1.42 -20.44 -14.87
C GLU A 210 -0.65 -21.77 -14.92
#